data_AF-A0A534KR78-F1
#
_entry.id   AF-A0A534KR78-F1
#
_cell.length_a   1.000
_cell.length_b   1.000
_cell.length_c   1.000
_cell.angle_alpha   90.00
_cell.angle_beta   90.00
_cell.angle_gamma   90.00
#
_symmetry.space_group_name_H-M   'P 1'
#
loop_
_entity.id
_entity.type
_entity.pdbx_description
1 polymer ?
#
loop_
_entity_poly.entity_id
_entity_poly.type
_entity_poly.pdbx_seq_one_letter_code
_entity_poly.pdbx_strand_id
1 'polypeptide(L)' 'MATSIQVSQDLHDKLKHLKERMKAKTFDELLRRLLERSRHSPRERFGAHPDMKRFAHRDESHEP' A
#
# COMPACT_ATOMS: atom_id res chain seq x y z
N MET A 1 -25.72 2.99 -7.88
CA MET A 1 -25.88 1.52 -8.02
C MET A 1 -24.99 0.86 -6.97
N ALA A 2 -25.48 -0.14 -6.25
CA ALA A 2 -24.67 -0.89 -5.31
C ALA A 2 -24.01 -2.06 -6.04
N THR A 3 -22.68 -2.12 -6.05
CA THR A 3 -21.92 -3.18 -6.68
C THR A 3 -21.40 -4.11 -5.58
N SER A 4 -21.73 -5.40 -5.66
CA SER A 4 -21.22 -6.41 -4.75
C SER A 4 -19.96 -7.06 -5.33
N ILE A 5 -18.99 -7.33 -4.47
CA ILE A 5 -17.76 -8.04 -4.83
C ILE A 5 -17.76 -9.35 -4.05
N GLN A 6 -17.69 -10.46 -4.76
CA GLN A 6 -17.51 -11.76 -4.12
C GLN A 6 -16.05 -11.94 -3.74
N VAL A 7 -15.81 -12.40 -2.51
CA VAL A 7 -14.48 -12.65 -1.96
C VAL A 7 -14.46 -14.00 -1.27
N SER A 8 -13.28 -14.62 -1.17
CA SER A 8 -13.13 -15.84 -0.38
C SER A 8 -13.38 -15.55 1.11
N GLN A 9 -13.75 -16.60 1.85
CA GLN A 9 -14.07 -16.45 3.28
C GLN A 9 -12.85 -16.02 4.11
N ASP A 10 -11.68 -16.61 3.83
CA ASP A 10 -10.41 -16.20 4.46
C ASP A 10 -10.10 -14.71 4.22
N LEU A 11 -10.35 -14.21 3.02
CA LEU A 11 -10.13 -12.79 2.71
C LEU A 11 -11.14 -11.91 3.46
N HIS A 12 -12.40 -12.32 3.55
CA HIS A 12 -13.41 -11.60 4.31
C HIS A 12 -13.06 -11.49 5.80
N ASP A 13 -12.54 -12.57 6.40
CA ASP A 13 -12.12 -12.56 7.82
C ASP A 13 -10.92 -11.63 8.04
N LYS A 14 -9.94 -11.65 7.13
CA LYS A 14 -8.81 -10.71 7.14
C LYS A 14 -9.29 -9.25 7.03
N LEU A 15 -10.25 -8.98 6.15
CA LEU A 15 -10.84 -7.64 5.99
C LEU A 15 -11.58 -7.19 7.25
N LYS A 16 -12.28 -8.11 7.94
CA LYS A 16 -12.97 -7.81 9.20
C LYS A 16 -11.98 -7.42 10.30
N HIS A 17 -10.92 -8.19 10.49
CA HIS A 17 -9.85 -7.85 11.44
C HIS A 17 -9.18 -6.52 11.10
N LEU A 18 -8.94 -6.26 9.82
CA LEU A 18 -8.34 -5.00 9.37
C LEU A 18 -9.27 -3.80 9.63
N LYS A 19 -10.58 -3.98 9.40
CA LYS A 19 -11.62 -2.98 9.69
C LYS A 19 -11.63 -2.60 11.17
N GLU A 20 -11.56 -3.58 12.07
CA GLU A 20 -11.49 -3.36 13.52
C GLU A 20 -10.20 -2.61 13.91
N ARG A 21 -9.04 -3.07 13.40
CA ARG A 21 -7.74 -2.45 13.66
C ARG A 21 -7.68 -0.99 13.22
N MET A 22 -8.28 -0.68 12.07
CA MET A 22 -8.32 0.67 11.51
C MET A 22 -9.52 1.51 11.99
N LYS A 23 -10.37 0.94 12.87
CA LYS A 23 -11.60 1.57 13.38
C LYS A 23 -12.47 2.15 12.27
N ALA A 24 -12.58 1.44 11.15
CA ALA A 24 -13.42 1.83 10.01
C ALA A 24 -14.86 1.37 10.22
N LYS A 25 -15.85 2.21 9.86
CA LYS A 25 -17.27 1.90 10.04
C LYS A 25 -17.79 0.96 8.95
N THR A 26 -17.31 1.11 7.72
CA THR A 26 -17.70 0.28 6.57
C THR A 26 -16.48 -0.29 5.84
N PHE A 27 -16.69 -1.36 5.06
CA PHE A 27 -15.64 -1.90 4.19
C PHE A 27 -15.29 -0.92 3.06
N ASP A 28 -16.25 -0.14 2.57
CA ASP A 28 -15.99 0.92 1.59
C ASP A 28 -15.06 2.01 2.16
N GLU A 29 -15.33 2.45 3.38
CA GLU A 29 -14.47 3.40 4.09
C GLU A 29 -13.07 2.83 4.32
N LEU A 30 -12.98 1.54 4.70
CA LEU A 30 -11.69 0.86 4.85
C LEU A 30 -10.89 0.88 3.54
N LEU A 31 -11.53 0.49 2.42
CA LEU A 31 -10.87 0.44 1.12
C LEU A 31 -10.44 1.83 0.65
N ARG A 32 -11.28 2.86 0.80
CA ARG A 32 -10.89 4.26 0.51
C ARG A 32 -9.68 4.68 1.31
N ARG A 33 -9.67 4.44 2.63
CA ARG A 33 -8.52 4.76 3.48
C ARG A 33 -7.26 4.01 3.08
N LEU A 34 -7.37 2.75 2.63
CA LEU A 34 -6.22 1.98 2.15
C LEU A 34 -5.66 2.54 0.84
N LEU A 35 -6.54 2.96 -0.07
CA LEU A 35 -6.15 3.56 -1.35
C LEU A 35 -5.56 4.96 -1.14
N GLU A 36 -6.15 5.79 -0.28
CA GLU A 36 -5.62 7.11 0.11
C GLU A 36 -4.30 6.99 0.88
N ARG A 37 -4.12 5.92 1.66
CA ARG A 37 -2.86 5.63 2.36
C ARG A 37 -1.73 5.25 1.40
N SER A 38 -1.99 5.13 0.09
CA SER A 38 -0.93 4.88 -0.88
C SER A 38 0.10 6.03 -0.89
N ARG A 39 1.20 5.74 -0.20
CA ARG A 39 2.56 6.25 -0.41
C ARG A 39 2.82 7.72 -0.01
N HIS A 40 2.58 8.06 1.26
CA HIS A 40 3.41 9.06 1.96
C HIS A 40 4.80 8.52 2.35
N SER A 41 5.36 7.59 1.57
CA SER A 41 6.79 7.33 1.62
C SER A 41 7.41 8.22 0.55
N PRO A 42 8.18 9.26 0.94
CA PRO A 42 8.95 10.03 -0.04
C PRO A 42 9.68 9.06 -0.97
N ARG A 43 9.76 9.38 -2.26
CA ARG A 43 10.62 8.62 -3.20
C ARG A 43 12.04 8.44 -2.64
N GLU A 44 12.50 9.41 -1.85
CA GLU A 44 13.78 9.40 -1.14
C GLU A 44 13.94 8.25 -0.13
N ARG A 45 12.85 7.63 0.35
CA ARG A 45 12.91 6.45 1.22
C ARG A 45 12.99 5.13 0.45
N PHE A 46 12.76 5.13 -0.86
CA PHE A 46 13.05 3.97 -1.70
C PHE A 46 14.56 3.91 -1.95
N GLY A 47 15.24 2.94 -1.34
CA GLY A 47 16.69 2.73 -1.49
C GLY A 47 17.57 3.35 -0.40
N ALA A 48 16.99 4.06 0.58
CA ALA A 48 17.72 4.65 1.70
C ALA A 48 17.81 3.69 2.90
N HIS A 49 18.44 2.52 2.73
CA HIS A 49 19.04 1.86 3.88
C HIS A 49 20.22 2.73 4.34
N PRO A 50 20.45 2.94 5.65
CA PRO A 50 21.54 3.80 6.13
C PRO A 50 22.93 3.39 5.59
N ASP A 51 23.11 2.10 5.28
CA ASP A 51 24.34 1.55 4.70
C ASP A 51 24.35 1.51 3.16
N MET A 52 23.25 1.90 2.50
CA MET A 52 23.20 1.95 1.03
C MET A 52 23.77 3.28 0.54
N LYS A 53 24.70 3.19 -0.41
CA LYS A 53 25.22 4.37 -1.12
C LYS A 53 24.11 5.02 -1.94
N ARG A 54 24.07 6.35 -1.93
CA ARG A 54 23.18 7.13 -2.82
C ARG A 54 23.50 6.76 -4.28
N PHE A 55 22.46 6.56 -5.08
CA PHE A 55 22.60 6.41 -6.52
C PHE A 55 23.24 7.68 -7.10
N ALA A 56 24.38 7.53 -7.78
CA ALA A 56 25.00 8.60 -8.55
C ALA A 56 24.50 8.54 -9.99
N HIS A 57 24.50 9.67 -10.72
CA HIS A 57 24.13 9.69 -12.15
C HIS A 57 24.92 8.71 -13.02
N ARG A 58 26.11 8.27 -12.58
CA ARG A 58 26.90 7.25 -13.28
C ARG A 58 26.30 5.84 -13.20
N ASP A 59 25.44 5.59 -12.22
CA ASP A 59 24.82 4.28 -11.98
C ASP A 59 23.59 4.06 -12.88
N GLU A 60 23.17 5.10 -13.63
CA GLU A 60 22.22 5.01 -14.74
C GLU A 60 22.89 4.35 -15.95
N SER A 61 23.29 3.08 -15.81
CA SER A 61 23.79 2.27 -16.92
C SER A 61 22.81 1.15 -17.25
N HIS A 62 21.92 1.45 -18.18
CA HIS A 62 21.46 0.45 -19.16
C HIS A 62 21.11 1.15 -20.47
N GLU A 63 22.13 1.36 -21.31
CA GLU A 63 21.91 1.31 -22.76
C GLU A 63 21.81 -0.18 -23.16
N PRO A 64 20.89 -0.55 -24.07
CA PRO A 64 20.70 -1.92 -24.57
C PRO A 64 21.86 -2.44 -25.41
#